data_AF-A0A1V4VH85-F1
#
_entry.id   AF-A0A1V4VH85-F1
#
_cell.length_a   1.000
_cell.length_b   1.000
_cell.length_c   1.000
_cell.angle_alpha   90.00
_cell.angle_beta   90.00
_cell.angle_gamma   90.00
#
_symmetry.space_group_name_H-M   'P 1'
#
loop_
_entity.id
_entity.type
_entity.pdbx_description
1 polymer ?
#
loop_
_entity_poly.entity_id
_entity_poly.type
_entity_poly.pdbx_seq_one_letter_code
_entity_poly.pdbx_strand_id
1 'polypeptide(L)'
;MVARLVKQDDVLRKEFLRKVQAKIEAEKEVLKQYKPEEPSSFLGMVFKNIFGDSSDRQMREAQLKGIKGEADVAVKLRLGLPDEWVLINDVIVEPEPNIFAQTDHIVIGPPGLFVIETKACLFDKEMA
;
A
#
# COMPACT_ATOMS: atom_id res chain seq x y z
N MET A 1 6.53 -25.32 -11.27
CA MET A 1 7.42 -24.31 -10.64
C MET A 1 6.56 -23.14 -10.19
N VAL A 2 7.01 -22.33 -9.23
CA VAL A 2 6.23 -21.23 -8.62
C VAL A 2 6.73 -19.87 -9.13
N ALA A 3 5.89 -18.83 -9.06
CA ALA A 3 6.26 -17.49 -9.50
C ALA A 3 7.55 -16.99 -8.84
N ARG A 4 8.36 -16.28 -9.63
CA ARG A 4 9.63 -15.70 -9.19
C ARG A 4 9.37 -14.50 -8.31
N LEU A 5 9.88 -14.54 -7.08
CA LEU A 5 9.79 -13.42 -6.17
C LEU A 5 10.94 -12.45 -6.42
N VAL A 6 10.61 -11.20 -6.73
CA VAL A 6 11.56 -10.09 -6.86
C VAL A 6 11.24 -9.06 -5.80
N LYS A 7 12.28 -8.40 -5.28
CA LYS A 7 12.13 -7.30 -4.32
C LYS A 7 12.57 -6.00 -4.99
N GLN A 8 11.90 -4.90 -4.64
CA GLN A 8 12.41 -3.58 -4.96
C GLN A 8 13.77 -3.38 -4.28
N ASP A 9 14.69 -2.71 -4.98
CA ASP A 9 16.01 -2.39 -4.43
C ASP A 9 15.87 -1.56 -3.14
N ASP A 10 16.65 -1.95 -2.11
CA ASP A 10 16.55 -1.36 -0.78
C ASP A 10 17.01 0.10 -0.74
N VAL A 11 17.98 0.49 -1.59
CA VAL A 11 18.47 1.87 -1.66
C VAL A 11 17.38 2.73 -2.29
N LEU A 12 16.85 2.30 -3.42
CA LEU A 12 15.78 2.97 -4.14
C LEU A 12 14.54 3.13 -3.25
N ARG A 13 14.13 2.05 -2.55
CA ARG A 13 12.99 2.09 -1.63
C ARG A 13 13.20 3.11 -0.51
N LYS A 14 14.39 3.16 0.09
CA LYS A 14 14.73 4.15 1.13
C LYS A 14 14.67 5.58 0.60
N GLU A 15 15.15 5.80 -0.63
CA GLU A 15 15.08 7.11 -1.26
C GLU A 15 13.63 7.56 -1.50
N PHE A 16 12.78 6.67 -2.01
CA PHE A 16 11.35 6.95 -2.17
C PHE A 16 10.66 7.25 -0.84
N LEU A 17 10.90 6.44 0.19
CA LEU A 17 10.38 6.68 1.54
C LEU A 17 10.83 8.04 2.09
N ARG A 18 12.09 8.41 1.87
CA ARG A 18 12.60 9.73 2.28
C ARG A 18 11.88 10.87 1.58
N LYS A 19 11.62 10.76 0.27
CA LYS A 19 10.86 11.77 -0.49
C LYS A 19 9.40 11.86 -0.03
N VAL A 20 8.76 10.71 0.21
CA VAL A 20 7.40 10.62 0.75
C VAL A 20 7.33 11.33 2.11
N GLN A 21 8.25 11.03 3.02
CA GLN A 21 8.29 11.65 4.34
C GLN A 21 8.47 13.17 4.26
N ALA A 22 9.39 13.63 3.40
CA ALA A 22 9.61 15.07 3.17
C ALA A 22 8.35 15.77 2.65
N LYS A 23 7.59 15.12 1.74
CA LYS A 23 6.33 15.66 1.22
C LYS A 23 5.26 15.77 2.30
N ILE A 24 5.10 14.73 3.13
CA ILE A 24 4.15 14.74 4.25
C ILE A 24 4.47 15.88 5.22
N GLU A 25 5.75 16.09 5.52
CA GLU A 25 6.18 17.13 6.44
C GLU A 25 5.91 18.54 5.88
N ALA A 26 6.23 18.78 4.61
CA ALA A 26 5.89 20.03 3.93
C ALA A 26 4.38 20.29 3.89
N GLU A 27 3.55 19.28 3.58
CA GLU A 27 2.09 19.41 3.58
C GLU A 27 1.54 19.69 4.99
N LYS A 28 2.08 19.02 6.03
CA LYS A 28 1.69 19.29 7.43
C LYS A 28 1.99 20.72 7.85
N GLU A 29 3.12 21.28 7.43
CA GLU A 29 3.47 22.68 7.70
C GLU A 29 2.50 23.65 7.02
N VAL A 30 2.10 23.37 5.77
CA VAL A 30 1.07 24.13 5.05
C VAL A 30 -0.30 24.01 5.74
N LEU A 31 -0.70 22.81 6.15
CA LEU A 31 -1.96 22.59 6.87
C LEU A 31 -1.99 23.26 8.25
N LYS A 32 -0.86 23.37 8.96
CA LYS A 32 -0.80 24.14 10.22
C LYS A 32 -1.11 25.62 10.01
N GLN A 33 -0.93 26.14 8.79
CA GLN A 33 -1.23 27.53 8.44
C GLN A 33 -2.69 27.74 7.99
N TYR A 34 -3.45 26.69 7.65
CA TYR A 34 -4.83 26.79 7.16
C TYR A 34 -5.81 25.90 7.97
N LYS A 35 -6.82 26.50 8.61
CA LYS A 35 -7.97 25.78 9.19
C LYS A 35 -8.80 25.12 8.07
N PRO A 36 -9.26 23.87 8.21
CA PRO A 36 -9.59 23.02 7.07
C PRO A 36 -11.00 23.29 6.53
N GLU A 37 -11.09 23.49 5.21
CA GLU A 37 -12.26 23.03 4.45
C GLU A 37 -11.80 21.90 3.52
N GLU A 38 -12.26 20.70 3.86
CA GLU A 38 -12.34 19.44 3.11
C GLU A 38 -11.14 18.95 2.26
N PRO A 39 -10.58 17.75 2.55
CA PRO A 39 -9.56 17.15 1.69
C PRO A 39 -10.20 16.55 0.43
N SER A 40 -10.22 17.33 -0.65
CA SER A 40 -10.78 16.96 -1.97
C SER A 40 -9.91 16.03 -2.82
N SER A 41 -8.91 15.35 -2.25
CA SER A 41 -8.04 14.45 -3.01
C SER A 41 -8.12 13.03 -2.47
N PHE A 42 -8.44 12.09 -3.36
CA PHE A 42 -8.40 10.63 -3.16
C PHE A 42 -7.15 10.17 -2.39
N LEU A 43 -6.01 10.83 -2.60
CA LEU A 43 -4.74 10.60 -1.91
C LEU A 43 -4.77 10.99 -0.43
N GLY A 44 -5.46 12.07 -0.02
CA GLY A 44 -5.64 12.43 1.38
C GLY A 44 -6.45 11.37 2.15
N MET A 45 -7.38 10.69 1.46
CA MET A 45 -8.12 9.55 2.00
C MET A 45 -7.21 8.32 2.15
N VAL A 46 -6.35 8.04 1.17
CA VAL A 46 -5.36 6.94 1.25
C VAL A 46 -4.34 7.22 2.37
N PHE A 47 -3.82 8.45 2.46
CA PHE A 47 -2.90 8.87 3.50
C PHE A 47 -3.50 8.76 4.91
N LYS A 48 -4.76 9.17 5.10
CA LYS A 48 -5.44 9.03 6.40
C LYS A 48 -5.67 7.58 6.79
N ASN A 49 -5.91 6.69 5.83
CA ASN A 49 -6.12 5.26 6.12
C ASN A 49 -4.81 4.50 6.42
N ILE A 50 -3.69 4.91 5.83
CA ILE A 50 -2.38 4.29 6.07
C ILE A 50 -1.68 4.90 7.30
N PHE A 51 -1.85 6.21 7.56
CA PHE A 51 -1.10 6.96 8.58
C PHE A 51 -1.97 7.64 9.66
N GLY A 52 -3.29 7.39 9.72
CA GLY A 52 -4.22 8.04 10.64
C GLY A 52 -4.33 7.42 12.04
N ASP A 53 -4.05 8.28 13.03
CA ASP A 53 -4.31 8.27 14.48
C ASP A 53 -4.04 7.01 15.33
N SER A 54 -2.88 6.99 15.97
CA SER A 54 -2.34 5.88 16.77
C SER A 54 -2.97 5.70 18.17
N SER A 55 -4.26 5.98 18.35
CA SER A 55 -4.88 6.01 19.69
C SER A 55 -6.07 5.08 19.92
N ASP A 56 -6.19 3.93 19.25
CA ASP A 56 -7.22 2.93 19.60
C ASP A 56 -6.77 1.48 19.38
N ARG A 57 -7.09 0.59 20.34
CA ARG A 57 -6.83 -0.87 20.24
C ARG A 57 -7.47 -1.49 18.99
N GLN A 58 -8.63 -1.00 18.58
CA GLN A 58 -9.35 -1.44 17.37
C GLN A 58 -8.55 -1.17 16.09
N MET A 59 -7.77 -0.08 16.04
CA MET A 59 -6.93 0.21 14.87
C MET A 59 -5.75 -0.75 14.74
N ARG A 60 -5.17 -1.22 15.85
CA ARG A 60 -4.12 -2.25 15.81
C ARG A 60 -4.64 -3.58 15.30
N GLU A 61 -5.84 -3.99 15.72
CA GLU A 61 -6.46 -5.23 15.23
C GLU A 61 -6.78 -5.13 13.73
N ALA A 62 -7.29 -3.98 13.28
CA ALA A 62 -7.51 -3.71 11.87
C ALA A 62 -6.20 -3.74 11.05
N GLN A 63 -5.14 -3.12 11.55
CA GLN A 63 -3.80 -3.14 10.91
C GLN A 63 -3.23 -4.55 10.83
N LEU A 64 -3.25 -5.30 11.93
CA LEU A 64 -2.79 -6.69 11.96
C LEU A 64 -3.56 -7.58 10.99
N LYS A 65 -4.88 -7.36 10.87
CA LYS A 65 -5.73 -8.09 9.90
C LYS A 65 -5.41 -7.70 8.46
N GLY A 66 -5.12 -6.42 8.19
CA GLY A 66 -4.65 -5.93 6.88
C GLY A 66 -3.36 -6.63 6.46
N ILE A 67 -2.34 -6.58 7.33
CA ILE A 67 -1.04 -7.24 7.12
C ILE A 67 -1.21 -8.75 6.86
N LYS A 68 -2.09 -9.40 7.64
CA LYS A 68 -2.36 -10.83 7.44
C LYS A 68 -3.04 -11.10 6.10
N GLY A 69 -4.01 -10.27 5.70
CA GLY A 69 -4.70 -10.40 4.42
C GLY A 69 -3.74 -10.26 3.23
N GLU A 70 -2.88 -9.25 3.26
CA GLU A 70 -1.82 -9.02 2.26
C GLU A 70 -0.85 -10.19 2.19
N ALA A 71 -0.39 -10.71 3.33
CA ALA A 71 0.49 -11.86 3.39
C ALA A 71 -0.17 -13.12 2.79
N ASP A 72 -1.44 -13.36 3.11
CA ASP A 72 -2.20 -14.50 2.57
C ASP A 72 -2.35 -14.40 1.04
N VAL A 73 -2.59 -13.20 0.50
CA VAL A 73 -2.66 -12.96 -0.95
C VAL A 73 -1.30 -13.17 -1.60
N ALA A 74 -0.22 -12.64 -1.04
CA ALA A 74 1.13 -12.83 -1.55
C ALA A 74 1.51 -14.31 -1.66
N VAL A 75 1.17 -15.12 -0.64
CA VAL A 75 1.41 -16.56 -0.65
C VAL A 75 0.59 -17.24 -1.75
N LYS A 76 -0.69 -16.91 -1.89
CA LYS A 76 -1.56 -17.47 -2.94
C LYS A 76 -1.05 -17.12 -4.34
N LEU A 77 -0.66 -15.86 -4.58
CA LEU A 77 -0.09 -15.42 -5.86
C LEU A 77 1.19 -16.19 -6.18
N ARG A 78 2.09 -16.33 -5.21
CA ARG A 78 3.36 -17.03 -5.41
C ARG A 78 3.14 -18.50 -5.77
N LEU A 79 2.25 -19.19 -5.04
CA LEU A 79 2.02 -20.62 -5.22
C LEU A 79 1.09 -20.94 -6.38
N GLY A 80 0.19 -20.03 -6.73
CA GLY A 80 -0.83 -20.23 -7.76
C GLY A 80 -0.39 -19.91 -9.19
N LEU A 81 0.72 -19.18 -9.36
CA LEU A 81 1.25 -18.77 -10.66
C LEU A 81 2.52 -19.55 -11.03
N PRO A 82 2.73 -19.88 -12.32
CA PRO A 82 3.94 -20.54 -12.78
C PRO A 82 5.16 -19.59 -12.73
N ASP A 83 6.36 -20.14 -12.89
CA ASP A 83 7.65 -19.44 -12.79
C ASP A 83 7.93 -18.42 -13.91
N GLU A 84 7.16 -18.48 -14.99
CA GLU A 84 7.09 -17.42 -15.99
C GLU A 84 6.65 -16.08 -15.40
N TRP A 85 5.91 -16.11 -14.28
CA TRP A 85 5.43 -14.92 -13.59
C TRP A 85 6.44 -14.38 -12.59
N VAL A 86 6.46 -13.06 -12.46
CA VAL A 86 7.21 -12.31 -11.45
C VAL A 86 6.21 -11.69 -10.48
N LEU A 87 6.45 -11.90 -9.19
CA LEU A 87 5.72 -11.27 -8.10
C LEU A 87 6.65 -10.28 -7.39
N ILE A 88 6.18 -9.06 -7.20
CA ILE A 88 6.85 -8.00 -6.43
C ILE A 88 5.86 -7.48 -5.40
N ASN A 89 6.23 -7.51 -4.12
CA ASN A 89 5.38 -7.04 -3.02
C ASN A 89 5.88 -5.70 -2.48
N ASP A 90 4.98 -4.92 -1.87
CA ASP A 90 5.27 -3.67 -1.15
C ASP A 90 6.08 -2.66 -1.99
N VAL A 91 5.62 -2.42 -3.22
CA VAL A 91 6.35 -1.59 -4.19
C VAL A 91 5.96 -0.13 -4.02
N ILE A 92 6.95 0.76 -3.92
CA ILE A 92 6.74 2.21 -3.96
C ILE A 92 7.06 2.71 -5.35
N VAL A 93 6.11 3.39 -5.98
CA VAL A 93 6.23 3.96 -7.33
C VAL A 93 5.99 5.46 -7.31
N GLU A 94 6.61 6.17 -8.25
CA GLU A 94 6.38 7.58 -8.54
C GLU A 94 5.76 7.70 -9.94
N PRO A 95 4.43 7.54 -10.10
CA PRO A 95 3.78 7.61 -11.41
C PRO A 95 3.92 8.99 -12.08
N GLU A 96 3.99 10.04 -11.27
CA GLU A 96 4.21 11.42 -11.70
C GLU A 96 5.20 12.09 -10.74
N PRO A 97 5.94 13.14 -11.18
CA PRO A 97 6.90 13.82 -10.33
C PRO A 97 6.28 14.28 -9.00
N ASN A 98 6.89 13.85 -7.89
CA ASN A 98 6.44 14.08 -6.51
C ASN A 98 5.09 13.47 -6.14
N ILE A 99 4.53 12.57 -6.95
CA ILE A 99 3.34 11.78 -6.61
C ILE A 99 3.80 10.36 -6.37
N PHE A 100 3.62 9.86 -5.16
CA PHE A 100 4.05 8.53 -4.75
C PHE A 100 2.84 7.67 -4.41
N ALA A 101 2.91 6.39 -4.77
CA ALA A 101 1.94 5.37 -4.38
C ALA A 101 2.67 4.12 -3.90
N GLN A 102 2.14 3.49 -2.86
CA GLN A 102 2.50 2.14 -2.48
C GLN A 102 1.48 1.18 -3.09
N THR A 103 1.97 0.06 -3.60
CA THR A 103 1.15 -1.02 -4.15
C THR A 103 1.49 -2.31 -3.43
N ASP A 104 0.48 -3.05 -2.99
CA ASP A 104 0.66 -4.30 -2.23
C ASP A 104 1.34 -5.38 -3.07
N HIS A 105 0.84 -5.63 -4.28
CA HIS A 105 1.43 -6.61 -5.19
C HIS A 105 1.44 -6.13 -6.65
N ILE A 106 2.58 -6.27 -7.31
CA ILE A 106 2.74 -6.18 -8.76
C ILE A 106 3.06 -7.58 -9.28
N VAL A 107 2.31 -8.00 -10.28
CA VAL A 107 2.43 -9.32 -10.90
C VAL A 107 2.66 -9.14 -12.41
N ILE A 108 3.73 -9.72 -12.94
CA ILE A 108 4.13 -9.58 -14.34
C ILE A 108 4.23 -10.98 -14.96
N GLY A 109 3.53 -11.22 -16.05
CA GLY A 109 3.57 -12.50 -16.76
C GLY A 109 3.33 -12.34 -18.27
N PRO A 110 3.19 -13.47 -19.00
CA PRO A 110 3.01 -13.45 -20.45
C PRO A 110 1.85 -12.55 -20.95
N PRO A 111 0.70 -12.49 -20.25
CA PRO A 111 -0.41 -11.61 -20.67
C PRO A 111 -0.19 -10.12 -20.38
N GLY A 112 0.76 -9.77 -19.50
CA GLY A 112 1.02 -8.38 -19.13
C GLY A 112 1.31 -8.16 -17.64
N LEU A 113 1.06 -6.92 -17.20
CA LEU A 113 1.30 -6.44 -15.84
C LEU A 113 -0.03 -6.19 -15.11
N PHE A 114 -0.10 -6.64 -13.87
CA PHE A 114 -1.25 -6.48 -12.98
C PHE A 114 -0.82 -5.80 -11.69
N VAL A 115 -1.59 -4.81 -11.27
CA VAL A 115 -1.46 -4.09 -10.00
C VAL A 115 -2.60 -4.58 -9.12
N ILE A 116 -2.28 -5.21 -7.98
CA ILE A 116 -3.25 -5.82 -7.08
C ILE A 116 -3.16 -5.09 -5.74
N GLU A 117 -4.30 -4.51 -5.35
CA GLU A 117 -4.49 -3.88 -4.05
C GLU A 117 -5.34 -4.81 -3.16
N THR A 118 -4.88 -5.07 -1.95
CA THR A 118 -5.55 -5.95 -1.00
C THR A 118 -6.32 -5.13 0.02
N LYS A 119 -7.60 -5.44 0.20
CA LYS A 119 -8.42 -4.89 1.30
C LYS A 119 -9.02 -6.01 2.12
N ALA A 120 -8.69 -6.03 3.41
CA ALA A 120 -9.34 -6.92 4.37
C ALA A 120 -10.67 -6.31 4.84
N CYS A 121 -11.79 -6.79 4.31
CA CYS A 121 -13.11 -6.37 4.77
C CYS A 121 -13.46 -7.05 6.11
N LEU A 122 -14.05 -6.30 7.05
CA LEU A 122 -14.87 -6.86 8.12
C LEU A 122 -16.28 -7.00 7.55
N PHE A 123 -16.73 -8.23 7.33
CA PHE A 123 -18.16 -8.48 7.27
C PHE A 123 -18.63 -8.63 8.72
N ASP A 124 -19.42 -7.68 9.21
CA ASP A 124 -20.17 -7.88 10.45
C ASP A 124 -21.14 -9.04 10.21
N LYS A 125 -20.89 -10.16 10.89
CA LYS A 125 -21.79 -11.31 10.91
C LYS A 125 -22.97 -11.07 11.86
N GLU A 126 -23.73 -9.99 11.65
CA GLU A 126 -24.95 -9.70 12.41
C GLU A 126 -26.21 -9.60 11.52
N MET A 127 -26.24 -10.32 10.40
CA MET A 127 -27.49 -10.57 9.66
C MET A 127 -27.58 -12.02 9.17
N ALA A 128 -27.72 -12.95 10.12
CA ALA A 128 -28.22 -14.30 9.88
C ALA A 128 -29.20 -14.67 10.98
#